data_AF-A0A7U9WVL1-F1
#
_entry.id   AF-A0A7U9WVL1-F1
#
_cell.length_a   1.000
_cell.length_b   1.000
_cell.length_c   1.000
_cell.angle_alpha   90.00
_cell.angle_beta   90.00
_cell.angle_gamma   90.00
#
_symmetry.space_group_name_H-M   'P 1'
#
loop_
_entity.id
_entity.type
_entity.pdbx_description
1 polymer ?
#
loop_
_entity_poly.entity_id
_entity_poly.type
_entity_poly.pdbx_seq_one_letter_code
_entity_poly.pdbx_strand_id
1 'polypeptide(L)'
;MKIRGIIFLSIFFIFCINGCGKKEEDIAQGLQWEKVDTEAASESADGEGTPGHVDNEGLVNPGGEGETGGDGAEESVPFVEGMIKDQSFETELDDWGKIFFASIAPTDGSGEPVFALLKNEEIVYTFPDAKTSTESKFTGVSAVAFRDYNQDGKKDVIVLVTYSDGGHEWNEPRVFLQENSDNMFYLDHPGLKSRRVEGAAESGPSFYRDTFLEEYLMAQSLTDSVALLAESWADYVDYADASLGMLSTERQIELFVLNRSVWAKEVEYADDRYCFTIAGLTNDGRPTLIVSNQGGTGLYTYSEFYKIDKNGELKKLETSFQETDSQPDIIEESMTVYSSFSAGGIKNHFIVYDALKDSPDTYLYRVSSLNISDDFVMETPLASQRVVYEGEDYAARTTSEDCNGNTLTEEEYTAFPDRYYESMGLAKKKAVFKWMDVESLKGMSDKEAQEALNQVYEGFSME
;
A
#
# COMPACT_ATOMS: atom_id res chain seq x y z
N MET A 1 -66.09 -14.94 5.03
CA MET A 1 -65.69 -15.40 6.38
C MET A 1 -64.20 -15.08 6.54
N LYS A 2 -63.79 -14.70 7.75
CA LYS A 2 -62.73 -13.73 8.08
C LYS A 2 -61.31 -14.03 7.58
N ILE A 3 -60.69 -12.94 7.11
CA ILE A 3 -59.25 -12.67 6.98
C ILE A 3 -58.59 -12.69 8.37
N ARG A 4 -57.38 -13.24 8.47
CA ARG A 4 -56.45 -12.99 9.58
C ARG A 4 -55.07 -12.66 8.99
N GLY A 5 -54.66 -11.41 9.17
CA GLY A 5 -53.34 -10.92 8.82
C GLY A 5 -52.29 -11.30 9.87
N ILE A 6 -51.05 -11.34 9.41
CA ILE A 6 -49.85 -11.41 10.25
C ILE A 6 -49.11 -10.08 10.05
N ILE A 7 -48.87 -9.42 11.17
CA ILE A 7 -48.21 -8.12 11.30
C ILE A 7 -46.70 -8.37 11.29
N PHE A 8 -45.98 -7.75 10.36
CA PHE A 8 -44.51 -7.62 10.40
C PHE A 8 -44.14 -6.51 11.38
N LEU A 9 -43.32 -6.84 12.38
CA LEU A 9 -42.77 -5.91 13.35
C LEU A 9 -41.38 -5.46 12.85
N SER A 10 -41.32 -4.27 12.27
CA SER A 10 -40.06 -3.61 11.90
C SER A 10 -39.39 -3.07 13.16
N ILE A 11 -38.24 -3.63 13.54
CA ILE A 11 -37.41 -3.10 14.63
C ILE A 11 -36.38 -2.15 14.01
N PHE A 12 -36.59 -0.86 14.29
CA PHE A 12 -35.69 0.25 13.99
C PHE A 12 -34.74 0.39 15.20
N PHE A 13 -33.45 0.06 15.06
CA PHE A 13 -32.46 0.35 16.10
C PHE A 13 -31.73 1.65 15.75
N ILE A 14 -32.14 2.72 16.44
CA ILE A 14 -31.38 3.95 16.62
C ILE A 14 -30.48 3.75 17.83
N PHE A 15 -29.18 4.01 17.71
CA PHE A 15 -28.36 4.30 18.89
C PHE A 15 -27.60 5.61 18.72
N CYS A 16 -27.92 6.53 19.63
CA CYS A 16 -27.23 7.78 19.88
C CYS A 16 -25.96 7.57 20.72
N ILE A 17 -25.11 8.59 20.62
CA ILE A 17 -23.79 8.81 21.20
C ILE A 17 -23.86 9.07 22.72
N ASN A 18 -22.93 8.49 23.51
CA ASN A 18 -22.03 9.16 24.48
C ASN A 18 -21.48 8.22 25.59
N GLY A 19 -20.15 8.24 25.79
CA GLY A 19 -19.57 8.59 27.12
C GLY A 19 -18.83 7.53 27.97
N CYS A 20 -17.49 7.68 28.02
CA CYS A 20 -16.57 7.52 29.17
C CYS A 20 -16.32 6.15 29.88
N GLY A 21 -15.13 5.59 29.62
CA GLY A 21 -13.96 5.62 30.52
C GLY A 21 -13.84 4.62 31.69
N LYS A 22 -12.83 3.73 31.64
CA LYS A 22 -11.85 3.43 32.73
C LYS A 22 -10.75 2.44 32.30
N LYS A 23 -9.64 2.49 33.06
CA LYS A 23 -8.24 2.10 32.81
C LYS A 23 -7.87 0.60 32.94
N GLU A 24 -6.71 0.31 32.34
CA GLU A 24 -5.63 -0.69 32.55
C GLU A 24 -5.68 -1.65 33.75
N GLU A 25 -5.26 -2.91 33.53
CA GLU A 25 -4.03 -3.49 34.13
C GLU A 25 -3.66 -4.86 33.52
N ASP A 26 -2.35 -5.02 33.28
CA ASP A 26 -1.48 -6.22 33.31
C ASP A 26 -1.83 -7.52 32.56
N ILE A 27 -0.99 -7.86 31.57
CA ILE A 27 -0.22 -9.13 31.58
C ILE A 27 1.20 -8.88 31.03
N ALA A 28 2.17 -9.19 31.88
CA ALA A 28 3.61 -9.17 31.65
C ALA A 28 4.09 -10.29 30.70
N GLN A 29 5.21 -10.10 30.01
CA GLN A 29 6.56 -10.59 30.41
C GLN A 29 7.46 -10.69 29.17
N GLY A 30 8.61 -10.02 29.26
CA GLY A 30 9.60 -9.93 28.19
C GLY A 30 10.33 -11.23 27.89
N LEU A 31 10.66 -11.42 26.61
CA LEU A 31 11.58 -12.45 26.15
C LEU A 31 12.96 -11.82 25.96
N GLN A 32 13.91 -12.33 26.73
CA GLN A 32 15.31 -11.93 26.76
C GLN A 32 16.09 -12.96 25.92
N TRP A 33 16.80 -12.51 24.89
CA TRP A 33 17.60 -13.41 24.05
C TRP A 33 19.06 -13.41 24.53
N GLU A 34 19.53 -14.61 24.84
CA GLU A 34 20.87 -14.92 25.35
C GLU A 34 21.85 -15.03 24.16
N LYS A 35 23.00 -14.35 24.25
CA LYS A 35 24.10 -14.44 23.26
C LYS A 35 24.75 -15.82 23.35
N VAL A 36 24.94 -16.46 22.21
CA VAL A 36 25.82 -17.63 22.07
C VAL A 36 27.12 -17.18 21.41
N ASP A 37 28.21 -17.25 22.17
CA ASP A 37 29.58 -17.11 21.69
C ASP A 37 30.00 -18.34 20.88
N THR A 38 30.73 -18.15 19.79
CA THR A 38 31.64 -19.18 19.29
C THR A 38 32.85 -18.54 18.62
N GLU A 39 33.98 -18.58 19.34
CA GLU A 39 35.32 -18.45 18.77
C GLU A 39 35.70 -19.74 18.01
N ALA A 40 36.31 -19.61 16.83
CA ALA A 40 37.55 -20.31 16.48
C ALA A 40 38.14 -19.91 15.11
N ALA A 41 39.34 -19.34 15.19
CA ALA A 41 40.54 -19.64 14.39
C ALA A 41 40.61 -19.33 12.88
N SER A 42 41.36 -18.25 12.63
CA SER A 42 42.32 -17.96 11.56
C SER A 42 42.77 -19.06 10.59
N GLU A 43 42.91 -18.69 9.32
CA GLU A 43 44.13 -18.94 8.52
C GLU A 43 44.31 -17.86 7.44
N SER A 44 45.55 -17.41 7.29
CA SER A 44 46.03 -16.33 6.41
C SER A 44 46.43 -16.83 5.02
N ALA A 45 46.23 -16.02 3.97
CA ALA A 45 47.06 -16.04 2.77
C ALA A 45 47.00 -14.70 2.01
N ASP A 46 48.18 -14.15 1.72
CA ASP A 46 48.44 -12.95 0.93
C ASP A 46 48.01 -13.08 -0.54
N GLY A 47 47.70 -11.95 -1.16
CA GLY A 47 47.57 -11.82 -2.61
C GLY A 47 47.25 -10.40 -3.07
N GLU A 48 48.29 -9.65 -3.43
CA GLU A 48 48.20 -8.36 -4.14
C GLU A 48 47.43 -8.49 -5.47
N GLY A 49 46.54 -7.53 -5.73
CA GLY A 49 45.88 -7.37 -7.02
C GLY A 49 45.03 -6.11 -7.06
N THR A 50 45.58 -5.05 -7.66
CA THR A 50 44.94 -3.77 -8.05
C THR A 50 43.49 -3.91 -8.53
N PRO A 51 42.53 -3.08 -8.05
CA PRO A 51 41.18 -3.04 -8.61
C PRO A 51 41.07 -2.03 -9.75
N GLY A 52 40.40 -2.48 -10.81
CA GLY A 52 39.92 -1.65 -11.91
C GLY A 52 38.68 -0.86 -11.51
N HIS A 53 38.70 0.39 -11.94
CA HIS A 53 37.67 1.42 -11.98
C HIS A 53 36.28 0.90 -12.41
N VAL A 54 35.26 1.16 -11.58
CA VAL A 54 33.85 1.32 -11.98
C VAL A 54 33.26 2.46 -11.14
N ASP A 55 32.50 3.32 -11.82
CA ASP A 55 32.11 4.67 -11.43
C ASP A 55 31.06 4.71 -10.31
N ASN A 56 31.26 5.62 -9.34
CA ASN A 56 30.31 5.92 -8.28
C ASN A 56 29.96 7.41 -8.39
N GLU A 57 28.72 7.70 -8.79
CA GLU A 57 28.18 9.06 -8.77
C GLU A 57 27.64 9.40 -7.37
N GLY A 58 27.89 10.64 -6.92
CA GLY A 58 27.06 11.29 -5.91
C GLY A 58 27.54 11.32 -4.45
N LEU A 59 28.83 11.54 -4.19
CA LEU A 59 29.32 11.97 -2.87
C LEU A 59 30.08 13.29 -3.02
N VAL A 60 29.53 14.39 -2.48
CA VAL A 60 30.20 15.70 -2.45
C VAL A 60 31.01 15.80 -1.17
N ASN A 61 32.33 16.00 -1.29
CA ASN A 61 33.24 16.27 -0.17
C ASN A 61 34.13 17.46 -0.56
N PRO A 62 34.17 18.59 0.18
CA PRO A 62 34.88 19.78 -0.27
C PRO A 62 36.31 19.83 0.29
N GLY A 63 37.29 20.06 -0.58
CA GLY A 63 38.64 20.39 -0.18
C GLY A 63 39.54 20.75 -1.36
N GLY A 64 39.82 22.04 -1.54
CA GLY A 64 40.86 22.51 -2.47
C GLY A 64 40.71 23.96 -2.88
N GLU A 65 41.50 24.85 -2.25
CA GLU A 65 41.65 26.26 -2.61
C GLU A 65 42.14 26.46 -4.05
N GLY A 66 41.55 27.42 -4.75
CA GLY A 66 42.00 27.92 -6.04
C GLY A 66 41.26 29.20 -6.41
N GLU A 67 41.87 30.35 -6.11
CA GLU A 67 41.40 31.65 -6.60
C GLU A 67 41.47 31.69 -8.13
N THR A 68 40.37 32.07 -8.78
CA THR A 68 40.35 33.01 -9.92
C THR A 68 38.90 33.45 -10.17
N GLY A 69 38.69 34.77 -10.15
CA GLY A 69 37.36 35.38 -10.16
C GLY A 69 36.56 35.22 -11.45
N GLY A 70 35.25 35.14 -11.25
CA GLY A 70 34.20 35.37 -12.24
C GLY A 70 32.96 35.83 -11.49
N ASP A 71 32.32 36.91 -11.97
CA ASP A 71 31.05 37.45 -11.46
C ASP A 71 30.01 36.33 -11.29
N GLY A 72 29.75 35.96 -10.04
CA GLY A 72 28.64 35.10 -9.63
C GLY A 72 27.83 35.86 -8.61
N ALA A 73 26.53 36.01 -8.85
CA ALA A 73 25.61 36.37 -7.79
C ALA A 73 25.75 35.28 -6.72
N GLU A 74 26.30 35.62 -5.55
CA GLU A 74 26.24 34.75 -4.38
C GLU A 74 24.76 34.44 -4.14
N GLU A 75 24.33 33.20 -4.40
CA GLU A 75 23.04 32.72 -3.92
C GLU A 75 23.07 32.87 -2.39
N SER A 76 22.30 33.84 -1.89
CA SER A 76 22.23 34.13 -0.47
C SER A 76 21.60 32.94 0.24
N VAL A 77 22.41 32.20 1.00
CA VAL A 77 21.91 31.16 1.89
C VAL A 77 20.91 31.80 2.88
N PRO A 78 19.66 31.32 2.95
CA PRO A 78 18.67 31.86 3.87
C PRO A 78 19.19 31.86 5.31
N PHE A 79 18.86 32.91 6.07
CA PHE A 79 19.27 32.99 7.48
C PHE A 79 18.15 32.53 8.41
N VAL A 80 18.41 31.49 9.19
CA VAL A 80 17.58 31.06 10.32
C VAL A 80 18.48 30.96 11.57
N GLU A 81 18.00 31.49 12.69
CA GLU A 81 18.71 31.39 13.97
C GLU A 81 18.87 29.92 14.38
N GLY A 82 20.09 29.52 14.78
CA GLY A 82 20.39 28.13 15.15
C GLY A 82 20.66 27.19 13.97
N MET A 83 20.62 27.67 12.72
CA MET A 83 20.85 26.83 11.54
C MET A 83 22.25 26.21 11.50
N ILE A 84 22.31 24.90 11.30
CA ILE A 84 23.51 24.11 11.08
C ILE A 84 23.82 24.16 9.58
N LYS A 85 24.65 25.14 9.19
CA LYS A 85 24.92 25.47 7.78
C LYS A 85 25.39 24.28 6.95
N ASP A 86 26.30 23.48 7.49
CA ASP A 86 26.87 22.32 6.77
C ASP A 86 25.89 21.14 6.66
N GLN A 87 24.71 21.24 7.26
CA GLN A 87 23.62 20.26 7.22
C GLN A 87 22.30 20.90 6.76
N SER A 88 22.40 21.99 6.00
CA SER A 88 21.26 22.72 5.43
C SER A 88 21.54 23.00 3.96
N PHE A 89 20.62 22.61 3.09
CA PHE A 89 20.89 22.50 1.65
C PHE A 89 19.71 22.97 0.82
N GLU A 90 20.02 23.54 -0.34
CA GLU A 90 19.03 23.63 -1.41
C GLU A 90 18.83 22.25 -2.04
N THR A 91 17.58 21.88 -2.27
CA THR A 91 17.19 20.60 -2.84
C THR A 91 15.93 20.75 -3.68
N GLU A 92 15.57 19.69 -4.39
CA GLU A 92 14.32 19.59 -5.15
C GLU A 92 13.58 18.32 -4.70
N LEU A 93 12.36 18.53 -4.19
CA LEU A 93 11.45 17.50 -3.73
C LEU A 93 10.22 17.49 -4.65
N ASP A 94 9.71 16.31 -4.99
CA ASP A 94 8.82 16.10 -6.13
C ASP A 94 7.58 17.01 -6.12
N ASP A 95 6.87 17.06 -4.99
CA ASP A 95 5.64 17.86 -4.89
C ASP A 95 5.86 19.30 -4.36
N TRP A 96 7.09 19.65 -4.01
CA TRP A 96 7.44 20.98 -3.47
C TRP A 96 8.23 21.84 -4.46
N GLY A 97 8.91 21.19 -5.42
CA GLY A 97 9.88 21.79 -6.31
C GLY A 97 11.17 22.19 -5.59
N LYS A 98 11.87 23.20 -6.13
CA LYS A 98 13.08 23.79 -5.52
C LYS A 98 12.74 24.39 -4.15
N ILE A 99 13.44 23.95 -3.11
CA ILE A 99 13.23 24.33 -1.72
C ILE A 99 14.55 24.34 -0.96
N PHE A 100 14.63 25.05 0.16
CA PHE A 100 15.78 25.01 1.05
C PHE A 100 15.46 24.23 2.32
N PHE A 101 16.15 23.12 2.57
CA PHE A 101 16.05 22.34 3.79
C PHE A 101 16.99 22.91 4.85
N ALA A 102 16.47 23.16 6.06
CA ALA A 102 17.24 23.68 7.18
C ALA A 102 17.23 22.72 8.38
N SER A 103 18.41 22.39 8.86
CA SER A 103 18.62 21.77 10.18
C SER A 103 18.88 22.86 11.21
N ILE A 104 18.08 22.94 12.27
CA ILE A 104 18.13 24.01 13.27
C ILE A 104 18.43 23.40 14.64
N ALA A 105 19.57 23.77 15.22
CA ALA A 105 19.98 23.30 16.53
C ALA A 105 19.10 23.89 17.65
N PRO A 106 18.88 23.15 18.75
CA PRO A 106 18.16 23.65 19.92
C PRO A 106 18.95 24.79 20.59
N THR A 107 18.23 25.78 21.13
CA THR A 107 18.78 27.06 21.63
C THR A 107 19.86 26.92 22.71
N ASP A 108 19.83 25.87 23.52
CA ASP A 108 20.77 25.64 24.63
C ASP A 108 21.50 24.28 24.54
N GLY A 109 21.39 23.59 23.40
CA GLY A 109 21.94 22.23 23.21
C GLY A 109 21.22 21.14 24.02
N SER A 110 20.19 21.51 24.80
CA SER A 110 19.30 20.58 25.48
C SER A 110 17.93 20.60 24.81
N GLY A 111 17.63 19.56 24.05
CA GLY A 111 16.39 19.44 23.31
C GLY A 111 16.59 18.79 21.95
N GLU A 112 15.51 18.77 21.17
CA GLU A 112 15.50 18.21 19.82
C GLU A 112 15.89 19.29 18.79
N PRO A 113 16.66 18.94 17.76
CA PRO A 113 16.80 19.81 16.60
C PRO A 113 15.47 19.93 15.86
N VAL A 114 15.24 21.10 15.25
CA VAL A 114 14.08 21.36 14.40
C VAL A 114 14.51 21.27 12.95
N PHE A 115 13.70 20.61 12.12
CA PHE A 115 13.90 20.57 10.68
C PHE A 115 12.79 21.34 9.98
N ALA A 116 13.15 22.12 8.96
CA ALA A 116 12.21 22.97 8.26
C ALA A 116 12.49 23.06 6.75
N LEU A 117 11.45 23.35 5.97
CA LEU A 117 11.55 23.74 4.57
C LEU A 117 11.30 25.24 4.44
N LEU A 118 12.16 25.89 3.66
CA LEU A 118 12.09 27.32 3.40
C LEU A 118 11.88 27.61 1.92
N LYS A 119 11.01 28.59 1.64
CA LYS A 119 10.79 29.15 0.30
C LYS A 119 10.84 30.66 0.40
N ASN A 120 11.68 31.31 -0.42
CA ASN A 120 11.90 32.75 -0.38
C ASN A 120 12.25 33.27 1.03
N GLU A 121 13.12 32.56 1.75
CA GLU A 121 13.53 32.88 3.14
C GLU A 121 12.43 32.75 4.22
N GLU A 122 11.24 32.28 3.87
CA GLU A 122 10.16 31.99 4.83
C GLU A 122 10.03 30.49 5.07
N ILE A 123 9.86 30.09 6.34
CA ILE A 123 9.53 28.71 6.70
C ILE A 123 8.12 28.40 6.22
N VAL A 124 7.99 27.42 5.32
CA VAL A 124 6.71 26.95 4.76
C VAL A 124 6.31 25.58 5.28
N TYR A 125 7.24 24.89 5.94
CA TYR A 125 7.02 23.59 6.58
C TYR A 125 7.96 23.42 7.77
N THR A 126 7.42 22.89 8.86
CA THR A 126 8.21 22.36 9.97
C THR A 126 7.91 20.88 10.08
N PHE A 127 8.95 20.07 10.03
CA PHE A 127 8.81 18.62 10.12
C PHE A 127 8.31 18.22 11.51
N PRO A 128 7.51 17.14 11.62
CA PRO A 128 6.96 16.71 12.89
C PRO A 128 8.05 16.18 13.84
N ASP A 129 8.00 16.65 15.08
CA ASP A 129 8.85 16.13 16.16
C ASP A 129 8.29 14.82 16.72
N ALA A 130 9.19 13.90 17.08
CA ALA A 130 8.85 12.75 17.90
C ALA A 130 9.16 13.10 19.35
N LYS A 131 8.34 12.61 20.26
CA LYS A 131 8.61 12.74 21.69
C LYS A 131 9.74 11.80 22.07
N THR A 132 10.97 12.28 22.13
CA THR A 132 12.12 11.59 22.72
C THR A 132 12.40 12.08 24.13
N SER A 133 13.07 11.24 24.93
CA SER A 133 13.32 11.50 26.35
C SER A 133 14.31 12.64 26.55
N THR A 134 14.03 13.47 27.55
CA THR A 134 14.70 14.74 27.84
C THR A 134 16.09 14.61 28.48
N GLU A 135 16.73 13.42 28.42
CA GLU A 135 17.97 13.14 29.16
C GLU A 135 19.24 13.18 28.28
N SER A 136 19.10 13.13 26.96
CA SER A 136 20.22 13.10 26.01
C SER A 136 20.61 14.51 25.54
N LYS A 137 21.92 14.76 25.35
CA LYS A 137 22.42 16.05 24.86
C LYS A 137 22.65 16.00 23.36
N PHE A 138 22.03 16.91 22.62
CA PHE A 138 22.27 17.09 21.19
C PHE A 138 23.74 17.50 20.95
N THR A 139 24.44 16.80 20.06
CA THR A 139 25.81 17.13 19.66
C THR A 139 25.94 17.56 18.21
N GLY A 140 25.03 17.11 17.34
CA GLY A 140 25.03 17.53 15.94
C GLY A 140 24.05 16.77 15.06
N VAL A 141 24.11 17.08 13.77
CA VAL A 141 23.50 16.29 12.70
C VAL A 141 24.65 15.69 11.90
N SER A 142 24.75 14.36 11.88
CA SER A 142 25.85 13.66 11.21
C SER A 142 25.61 13.48 9.72
N ALA A 143 24.35 13.35 9.30
CA ALA A 143 24.00 13.25 7.89
C ALA A 143 22.57 13.75 7.62
N VAL A 144 22.39 14.28 6.41
CA VAL A 144 21.09 14.54 5.78
C VAL A 144 21.12 13.92 4.39
N ALA A 145 20.06 13.23 4.00
CA ALA A 145 19.92 12.65 2.68
C ALA A 145 18.51 12.84 2.11
N PHE A 146 18.45 12.97 0.79
CA PHE A 146 17.22 13.10 0.02
C PHE A 146 17.17 11.96 -1.00
N ARG A 147 16.23 11.04 -0.85
CA ARG A 147 16.10 9.88 -1.74
C ARG A 147 14.76 9.20 -1.59
N ASP A 148 14.35 8.52 -2.63
CA ASP A 148 13.22 7.60 -2.60
C ASP A 148 13.60 6.38 -1.76
N TYR A 149 13.24 6.40 -0.48
CA TYR A 149 13.62 5.40 0.50
C TYR A 149 12.61 4.26 0.54
N ASN A 150 11.32 4.59 0.46
CA ASN A 150 10.23 3.62 0.42
C ASN A 150 9.90 3.09 -1.00
N GLN A 151 10.64 3.51 -2.03
CA GLN A 151 10.48 3.11 -3.43
C GLN A 151 9.14 3.51 -4.04
N ASP A 152 8.58 4.63 -3.60
CA ASP A 152 7.27 5.11 -4.03
C ASP A 152 7.34 6.12 -5.20
N GLY A 153 8.55 6.44 -5.66
CA GLY A 153 8.84 7.38 -6.74
C GLY A 153 9.05 8.83 -6.27
N LYS A 154 8.98 9.13 -4.97
CA LYS A 154 9.22 10.47 -4.41
C LYS A 154 10.39 10.48 -3.46
N LYS A 155 11.09 11.62 -3.36
CA LYS A 155 12.20 11.76 -2.42
C LYS A 155 11.71 11.98 -0.99
N ASP A 156 12.16 11.10 -0.12
CA ASP A 156 12.08 11.21 1.33
C ASP A 156 13.26 11.99 1.90
N VAL A 157 13.12 12.44 3.15
CA VAL A 157 14.18 13.11 3.90
C VAL A 157 14.63 12.20 5.04
N ILE A 158 15.91 11.89 5.07
CA ILE A 158 16.53 11.10 6.13
C ILE A 158 17.54 11.98 6.85
N VAL A 159 17.45 12.05 8.18
CA VAL A 159 18.41 12.76 9.02
C VAL A 159 18.95 11.82 10.09
N LEU A 160 20.26 11.83 10.29
CA LEU A 160 20.90 11.18 11.43
C LEU A 160 21.30 12.24 12.45
N VAL A 161 20.65 12.22 13.61
CA VAL A 161 20.89 13.16 14.70
C VAL A 161 21.82 12.51 15.71
N THR A 162 22.91 13.18 16.03
CA THR A 162 23.90 12.67 16.99
C THR A 162 23.60 13.22 18.39
N TYR A 163 23.54 12.30 19.35
CA TYR A 163 23.39 12.60 20.77
C TYR A 163 24.56 12.05 21.58
N SER A 164 24.75 12.60 22.77
CA SER A 164 25.67 12.09 23.78
C SER A 164 25.10 12.19 25.19
N ASP A 165 25.48 11.23 26.04
CA ASP A 165 25.26 11.25 27.49
C ASP A 165 26.55 11.61 28.28
N GLY A 166 27.61 12.02 27.57
CA GLY A 166 28.93 12.33 28.14
C GLY A 166 29.89 11.14 28.26
N GLY A 167 29.44 9.91 27.95
CA GLY A 167 30.28 8.72 27.87
C GLY A 167 30.18 7.99 26.52
N HIS A 168 29.02 8.07 25.88
CA HIS A 168 28.72 7.43 24.61
C HIS A 168 28.13 8.45 23.63
N GLU A 169 28.41 8.27 22.34
CA GLU A 169 27.75 8.98 21.24
C GLU A 169 27.01 7.95 20.38
N TRP A 170 25.81 8.31 19.95
CA TRP A 170 25.01 7.49 19.04
C TRP A 170 24.22 8.38 18.09
N ASN A 171 23.82 7.81 16.97
CA ASN A 171 22.92 8.44 16.02
C ASN A 171 21.50 7.91 16.20
N GLU A 172 20.53 8.82 16.23
CA GLU A 172 19.12 8.50 16.09
C GLU A 172 18.63 8.93 14.70
N PRO A 173 17.88 8.07 14.00
CA PRO A 173 17.31 8.41 12.71
C PRO A 173 16.06 9.28 12.90
N ARG A 174 15.85 10.17 11.94
CA ARG A 174 14.61 10.89 11.69
C ARG A 174 14.29 10.65 10.22
N VAL A 175 13.28 9.83 9.96
CA VAL A 175 12.89 9.48 8.58
C VAL A 175 11.54 10.12 8.29
N PHE A 176 11.55 11.07 7.35
CA PHE A 176 10.37 11.81 6.94
C PHE A 176 9.98 11.35 5.54
N LEU A 177 8.87 10.63 5.46
CA LEU A 177 8.40 10.02 4.23
C LEU A 177 7.45 10.98 3.49
N GLN A 178 7.73 11.20 2.21
CA GLN A 178 6.86 11.92 1.28
C GLN A 178 6.03 10.90 0.52
N GLU A 179 4.95 10.38 1.11
CA GLU A 179 4.21 9.35 0.40
C GLU A 179 3.38 9.90 -0.77
N ASN A 180 3.33 9.12 -1.86
CA ASN A 180 2.18 9.13 -2.74
C ASN A 180 0.96 8.60 -1.99
N SER A 181 -0.19 9.28 -2.09
CA SER A 181 -1.45 8.84 -1.49
C SER A 181 -1.82 7.39 -1.84
N ASP A 182 -1.31 6.90 -2.96
CA ASP A 182 -1.50 5.55 -3.47
C ASP A 182 -0.51 4.49 -2.99
N ASN A 183 0.55 4.85 -2.25
CA ASN A 183 1.64 3.96 -1.82
C ASN A 183 1.88 4.02 -0.30
N MET A 184 0.78 4.13 0.47
CA MET A 184 0.86 4.47 1.89
C MET A 184 1.06 3.22 2.76
N PHE A 185 2.31 2.81 2.96
CA PHE A 185 2.71 1.57 3.64
C PHE A 185 2.08 1.41 5.03
N TYR A 186 1.95 2.50 5.81
CA TYR A 186 1.37 2.40 7.16
C TYR A 186 -0.13 2.03 7.16
N LEU A 187 -0.86 2.22 6.04
CA LEU A 187 -2.25 1.76 5.93
C LEU A 187 -2.33 0.24 5.85
N ASP A 188 -1.29 -0.41 5.33
CA ASP A 188 -1.12 -1.87 5.36
C ASP A 188 -1.00 -2.39 6.79
N HIS A 189 -0.59 -1.53 7.73
CA HIS A 189 -0.38 -1.85 9.13
C HIS A 189 -1.23 -1.00 10.07
N PRO A 190 -2.54 -1.31 10.24
CA PRO A 190 -3.41 -0.59 11.18
C PRO A 190 -2.86 -0.51 12.61
N GLY A 191 -2.08 -1.51 13.03
CA GLY A 191 -1.39 -1.56 14.32
C GLY A 191 -0.29 -0.51 14.49
N LEU A 192 0.24 0.04 13.40
CA LEU A 192 1.25 1.10 13.39
C LEU A 192 0.66 2.51 13.31
N LYS A 193 -0.67 2.66 13.21
CA LYS A 193 -1.29 3.99 13.10
C LYS A 193 -0.92 4.96 14.22
N SER A 194 -0.69 4.47 15.45
CA SER A 194 -0.25 5.31 16.57
C SER A 194 1.24 5.68 16.53
N ARG A 195 2.04 5.00 15.70
CA ARG A 195 3.47 5.23 15.48
C ARG A 195 3.71 6.29 14.41
N ARG A 196 2.69 6.63 13.63
CA ARG A 196 2.69 7.71 12.65
C ARG A 196 2.64 9.07 13.35
N VAL A 197 3.59 9.93 13.03
CA VAL A 197 3.58 11.33 13.47
C VAL A 197 3.55 12.24 12.25
N GLU A 198 2.51 13.07 12.14
CA GLU A 198 2.27 13.93 11.00
C GLU A 198 2.39 15.41 11.37
N GLY A 199 3.00 16.18 10.48
CA GLY A 199 3.03 17.65 10.54
C GLY A 199 2.07 18.26 9.53
N ALA A 200 1.33 19.30 9.92
CA ALA A 200 0.50 20.05 8.97
C ALA A 200 1.39 20.97 8.11
N ALA A 201 1.24 20.90 6.78
CA ALA A 201 1.90 21.81 5.87
C ALA A 201 1.08 23.08 5.64
N GLU A 202 1.74 24.23 5.52
CA GLU A 202 1.08 25.47 5.09
C GLU A 202 0.84 25.46 3.56
N SER A 203 1.75 24.86 2.80
CA SER A 203 1.67 24.68 1.35
C SER A 203 2.33 23.37 0.94
N GLY A 204 1.91 22.71 -0.14
CA GLY A 204 2.48 21.41 -0.54
C GLY A 204 1.97 20.23 0.31
N PRO A 205 2.28 18.98 -0.07
CA PRO A 205 1.88 17.82 0.71
C PRO A 205 2.72 17.68 1.98
N SER A 206 2.07 17.18 3.03
CA SER A 206 2.71 16.91 4.32
C SER A 206 3.67 15.73 4.26
N PHE A 207 4.72 15.80 5.06
CA PHE A 207 5.51 14.65 5.46
C PHE A 207 4.92 14.00 6.71
N TYR A 208 5.26 12.73 6.92
CA TYR A 208 5.06 12.07 8.21
C TYR A 208 6.29 11.26 8.60
N ARG A 209 6.35 10.88 9.86
CA ARG A 209 7.35 9.98 10.41
C ARG A 209 6.72 8.67 10.82
N ASP A 210 7.43 7.58 10.55
CA ASP A 210 7.17 6.29 11.12
C ASP A 210 8.15 6.03 12.28
N THR A 211 7.67 6.20 13.52
CA THR A 211 8.52 5.97 14.70
C THR A 211 8.87 4.49 14.90
N PHE A 212 8.13 3.56 14.30
CA PHE A 212 8.44 2.14 14.34
C PHE A 212 9.57 1.77 13.37
N LEU A 213 9.64 2.42 12.21
CA LEU A 213 10.82 2.36 11.34
C LEU A 213 12.07 2.86 12.06
N GLU A 214 11.97 4.01 12.74
CA GLU A 214 13.10 4.56 13.50
C GLU A 214 13.55 3.61 14.63
N GLU A 215 12.61 2.99 15.35
CA GLU A 215 12.90 1.94 16.34
C GLU A 215 13.60 0.72 15.71
N TYR A 216 13.13 0.27 14.54
CA TYR A 216 13.75 -0.83 13.80
C TYR A 216 15.19 -0.50 13.40
N LEU A 217 15.43 0.67 12.80
CA LEU A 217 16.75 1.11 12.36
C LEU A 217 17.75 1.17 13.54
N MET A 218 17.28 1.66 14.69
CA MET A 218 18.05 1.67 15.94
C MET A 218 18.35 0.25 16.42
N ALA A 219 17.34 -0.62 16.46
CA ALA A 219 17.49 -2.00 16.92
C ALA A 219 18.45 -2.82 16.04
N GLN A 220 18.45 -2.56 14.72
CA GLN A 220 19.34 -3.21 13.75
C GLN A 220 20.73 -2.54 13.65
N SER A 221 20.99 -1.48 14.40
CA SER A 221 22.27 -0.72 14.35
C SER A 221 22.60 -0.19 12.95
N LEU A 222 21.59 0.28 12.21
CA LEU A 222 21.73 0.80 10.84
C LEU A 222 21.97 2.32 10.79
N THR A 223 22.16 2.96 11.95
CA THR A 223 22.14 4.43 12.09
C THR A 223 23.53 5.05 12.06
N ASP A 224 24.59 4.25 11.85
CA ASP A 224 25.96 4.76 11.73
C ASP A 224 26.19 5.54 10.41
N SER A 225 25.43 5.23 9.36
CA SER A 225 25.48 5.98 8.10
C SER A 225 24.20 5.80 7.27
N VAL A 226 23.92 6.78 6.40
CA VAL A 226 22.81 6.69 5.44
C VAL A 226 22.94 5.47 4.52
N ALA A 227 24.17 5.03 4.21
CA ALA A 227 24.41 3.89 3.34
C ALA A 227 23.92 2.57 3.94
N LEU A 228 24.04 2.39 5.27
CA LEU A 228 23.60 1.15 5.94
C LEU A 228 22.09 1.02 5.96
N LEU A 229 21.35 2.10 6.25
CA LEU A 229 19.90 2.06 6.26
C LEU A 229 19.30 2.08 4.85
N ALA A 230 20.00 2.59 3.83
CA ALA A 230 19.48 2.84 2.47
C ALA A 230 18.72 1.67 1.83
N GLU A 231 19.11 0.43 2.12
CA GLU A 231 18.55 -0.78 1.51
C GLU A 231 17.60 -1.52 2.47
N SER A 232 17.37 -0.99 3.68
CA SER A 232 16.66 -1.69 4.75
C SER A 232 15.14 -1.56 4.70
N TRP A 233 14.57 -0.86 3.71
CA TRP A 233 13.12 -0.70 3.59
C TRP A 233 12.39 -2.04 3.49
N ALA A 234 12.83 -2.93 2.60
CA ALA A 234 12.21 -4.25 2.44
C ALA A 234 12.32 -5.10 3.72
N ASP A 235 13.47 -5.09 4.38
CA ASP A 235 13.68 -5.80 5.64
C ASP A 235 12.82 -5.22 6.78
N TYR A 236 12.59 -3.91 6.77
CA TYR A 236 11.67 -3.24 7.69
C TYR A 236 10.22 -3.68 7.45
N VAL A 237 9.79 -3.78 6.19
CA VAL A 237 8.45 -4.28 5.85
C VAL A 237 8.24 -5.68 6.41
N ASP A 238 9.18 -6.58 6.15
CA ASP A 238 9.13 -7.95 6.67
C ASP A 238 9.12 -7.99 8.21
N TYR A 239 9.90 -7.13 8.85
CA TYR A 239 9.93 -7.01 10.31
C TYR A 239 8.60 -6.49 10.88
N ALA A 240 7.98 -5.50 10.23
CA ALA A 240 6.70 -4.94 10.62
C ALA A 240 5.58 -5.97 10.49
N ASP A 241 5.54 -6.68 9.36
CA ASP A 241 4.63 -7.79 9.13
C ASP A 241 4.76 -8.85 10.23
N ALA A 242 5.97 -9.34 10.48
CA ALA A 242 6.23 -10.36 11.49
C ALA A 242 5.82 -9.89 12.90
N SER A 243 6.10 -8.63 13.24
CA SER A 243 5.77 -8.05 14.55
C SER A 243 4.27 -7.91 14.78
N LEU A 244 3.49 -7.77 13.70
CA LEU A 244 2.02 -7.70 13.73
C LEU A 244 1.35 -9.07 13.59
N GLY A 245 2.15 -10.14 13.51
CA GLY A 245 1.65 -11.49 13.26
C GLY A 245 1.10 -11.67 11.83
N MET A 246 1.47 -10.79 10.90
CA MET A 246 1.22 -10.99 9.49
C MET A 246 2.20 -12.02 8.95
N LEU A 247 1.70 -12.90 8.10
CA LEU A 247 2.50 -13.93 7.46
C LEU A 247 3.09 -13.36 6.17
N SER A 248 4.36 -13.67 5.88
CA SER A 248 4.96 -13.30 4.60
C SER A 248 4.13 -13.81 3.43
N THR A 249 4.18 -13.10 2.30
CA THR A 249 3.46 -13.49 1.08
C THR A 249 3.77 -14.94 0.66
N GLU A 250 5.05 -15.33 0.70
CA GLU A 250 5.49 -16.71 0.45
C GLU A 250 4.75 -17.70 1.35
N ARG A 251 4.66 -17.40 2.66
CA ARG A 251 3.96 -18.26 3.63
C ARG A 251 2.45 -18.29 3.39
N GLN A 252 1.85 -17.17 2.99
CA GLN A 252 0.43 -17.14 2.63
C GLN A 252 0.15 -17.99 1.39
N ILE A 253 1.03 -17.96 0.38
CA ILE A 253 0.94 -18.81 -0.81
C ILE A 253 1.09 -20.29 -0.44
N GLU A 254 2.05 -20.65 0.41
CA GLU A 254 2.14 -22.01 0.96
C GLU A 254 0.84 -22.46 1.64
N LEU A 255 0.15 -21.56 2.36
CA LEU A 255 -1.12 -21.88 3.00
C LEU A 255 -2.26 -22.03 1.99
N PHE A 256 -2.28 -21.26 0.89
CA PHE A 256 -3.20 -21.53 -0.23
C PHE A 256 -2.94 -22.91 -0.83
N VAL A 257 -1.68 -23.26 -1.07
CA VAL A 257 -1.24 -24.59 -1.54
C VAL A 257 -1.75 -25.69 -0.60
N LEU A 258 -1.50 -25.59 0.71
CA LEU A 258 -1.93 -26.58 1.69
C LEU A 258 -3.46 -26.74 1.78
N ASN A 259 -4.21 -25.70 1.40
CA ASN A 259 -5.67 -25.70 1.40
C ASN A 259 -6.30 -25.92 0.01
N ARG A 260 -5.54 -26.39 -1.00
CA ARG A 260 -6.05 -26.66 -2.37
C ARG A 260 -7.34 -27.46 -2.41
N SER A 261 -7.49 -28.46 -1.54
CA SER A 261 -8.71 -29.29 -1.46
C SER A 261 -9.97 -28.51 -1.06
N VAL A 262 -9.83 -27.31 -0.50
CA VAL A 262 -10.94 -26.44 -0.09
C VAL A 262 -11.44 -25.57 -1.23
N TRP A 263 -10.52 -24.99 -2.02
CA TRP A 263 -10.84 -23.96 -3.03
C TRP A 263 -10.70 -24.45 -4.49
N ALA A 264 -9.86 -25.46 -4.77
CA ALA A 264 -9.70 -26.09 -6.08
C ALA A 264 -10.55 -27.37 -6.18
N LYS A 265 -11.86 -27.25 -5.95
CA LYS A 265 -12.78 -28.39 -6.02
C LYS A 265 -13.19 -28.64 -7.46
N GLU A 266 -13.43 -29.92 -7.80
CA GLU A 266 -14.06 -30.24 -9.09
C GLU A 266 -15.47 -29.63 -9.14
N VAL A 267 -15.79 -29.00 -10.27
CA VAL A 267 -17.10 -28.38 -10.52
C VAL A 267 -17.84 -29.23 -11.55
N GLU A 268 -19.10 -29.58 -11.28
CA GLU A 268 -19.88 -30.47 -12.15
C GLU A 268 -20.62 -29.76 -13.29
N TYR A 269 -20.73 -28.42 -13.26
CA TYR A 269 -21.54 -27.62 -14.19
C TYR A 269 -20.89 -26.27 -14.51
N ALA A 270 -21.13 -25.77 -15.74
CA ALA A 270 -20.73 -24.43 -16.19
C ALA A 270 -19.20 -24.16 -16.10
N ASP A 271 -18.37 -25.18 -16.33
CA ASP A 271 -16.91 -25.16 -16.21
C ASP A 271 -16.18 -24.89 -17.54
N ASP A 272 -16.80 -24.14 -18.46
CA ASP A 272 -16.17 -23.80 -19.75
C ASP A 272 -14.84 -23.06 -19.55
N ARG A 273 -14.77 -22.21 -18.51
CA ARG A 273 -13.54 -21.63 -17.98
C ARG A 273 -13.57 -21.76 -16.46
N TYR A 274 -12.64 -22.52 -15.88
CA TYR A 274 -12.46 -22.61 -14.44
C TYR A 274 -11.03 -22.23 -14.07
N CYS A 275 -10.85 -21.02 -13.57
CA CYS A 275 -9.54 -20.41 -13.38
C CYS A 275 -9.36 -19.86 -11.96
N PHE A 276 -8.12 -19.72 -11.54
CA PHE A 276 -7.75 -19.00 -10.33
C PHE A 276 -6.71 -17.92 -10.61
N THR A 277 -6.69 -16.92 -9.75
CA THR A 277 -5.62 -15.90 -9.68
C THR A 277 -5.34 -15.52 -8.23
N ILE A 278 -4.20 -14.90 -7.97
CA ILE A 278 -3.81 -14.37 -6.65
C ILE A 278 -3.40 -12.91 -6.87
N ALA A 279 -4.04 -11.98 -6.17
CA ALA A 279 -3.84 -10.56 -6.39
C ALA A 279 -3.82 -9.76 -5.09
N GLY A 280 -2.94 -8.76 -5.02
CA GLY A 280 -2.94 -7.74 -3.97
C GLY A 280 -4.07 -6.71 -4.21
N LEU A 281 -5.32 -7.12 -4.02
CA LEU A 281 -6.49 -6.26 -4.28
C LEU A 281 -6.68 -5.16 -3.21
N THR A 282 -6.08 -5.37 -2.05
CA THR A 282 -6.14 -4.49 -0.88
C THR A 282 -4.75 -4.18 -0.39
N ASN A 283 -4.66 -3.07 0.33
CA ASN A 283 -3.45 -2.59 0.97
C ASN A 283 -3.52 -3.04 2.43
N ASP A 284 -3.46 -4.36 2.65
CA ASP A 284 -3.49 -4.96 4.00
C ASP A 284 -2.47 -6.09 4.15
N GLY A 285 -1.47 -6.16 3.26
CA GLY A 285 -0.45 -7.22 3.23
C GLY A 285 -0.98 -8.64 2.93
N ARG A 286 -2.28 -8.80 2.67
CA ARG A 286 -2.91 -10.12 2.51
C ARG A 286 -3.44 -10.29 1.09
N PRO A 287 -2.71 -10.98 0.19
CA PRO A 287 -3.21 -11.27 -1.15
C PRO A 287 -4.55 -12.02 -1.10
N THR A 288 -5.39 -11.73 -2.09
CA THR A 288 -6.67 -12.39 -2.28
C THR A 288 -6.50 -13.48 -3.34
N LEU A 289 -6.78 -14.72 -2.96
CA LEU A 289 -6.96 -15.82 -3.91
C LEU A 289 -8.39 -15.73 -4.45
N ILE A 290 -8.53 -15.68 -5.77
CA ILE A 290 -9.81 -15.62 -6.46
C ILE A 290 -9.92 -16.89 -7.30
N VAL A 291 -11.04 -17.59 -7.16
CA VAL A 291 -11.37 -18.77 -7.96
C VAL A 291 -12.66 -18.44 -8.70
N SER A 292 -12.66 -18.53 -10.01
CA SER A 292 -13.79 -18.13 -10.85
C SER A 292 -14.11 -19.21 -11.87
N ASN A 293 -15.39 -19.49 -12.00
CA ASN A 293 -16.01 -20.43 -12.92
C ASN A 293 -16.95 -19.63 -13.83
N GLN A 294 -16.81 -19.80 -15.13
CA GLN A 294 -17.67 -19.18 -16.13
C GLN A 294 -18.11 -20.23 -17.13
N GLY A 295 -19.42 -20.31 -17.42
CA GLY A 295 -19.92 -21.19 -18.45
C GLY A 295 -21.43 -21.31 -18.55
N GLY A 296 -21.85 -22.29 -19.35
CA GLY A 296 -23.25 -22.57 -19.63
C GLY A 296 -23.87 -21.62 -20.66
N THR A 297 -25.07 -21.96 -21.13
CA THR A 297 -25.73 -21.26 -22.25
C THR A 297 -26.14 -19.82 -21.95
N GLY A 298 -26.20 -19.47 -20.66
CA GLY A 298 -26.54 -18.14 -20.17
C GLY A 298 -25.33 -17.23 -19.95
N LEU A 299 -24.11 -17.74 -20.11
CA LEU A 299 -22.85 -17.08 -19.75
C LEU A 299 -22.80 -16.72 -18.26
N TYR A 300 -23.05 -17.71 -17.40
CA TYR A 300 -23.08 -17.48 -15.95
C TYR A 300 -21.66 -17.53 -15.38
N THR A 301 -21.36 -16.60 -14.48
CA THR A 301 -20.10 -16.56 -13.73
C THR A 301 -20.35 -16.70 -12.23
N TYR A 302 -19.49 -17.49 -11.58
CA TYR A 302 -19.46 -17.71 -10.13
C TYR A 302 -18.02 -17.63 -9.63
N SER A 303 -17.80 -16.82 -8.61
CA SER A 303 -16.49 -16.50 -8.07
C SER A 303 -16.47 -16.63 -6.56
N GLU A 304 -15.39 -17.20 -6.05
CA GLU A 304 -15.08 -17.33 -4.63
C GLU A 304 -13.77 -16.60 -4.33
N PHE A 305 -13.75 -15.89 -3.20
CA PHE A 305 -12.63 -15.07 -2.77
C PHE A 305 -12.11 -15.60 -1.44
N TYR A 306 -10.80 -15.69 -1.29
CA TYR A 306 -10.16 -16.22 -0.11
C TYR A 306 -8.98 -15.36 0.34
N LYS A 307 -8.78 -15.31 1.65
CA LYS A 307 -7.58 -14.76 2.28
C LYS A 307 -7.09 -15.67 3.39
N ILE A 308 -5.81 -15.53 3.73
CA ILE A 308 -5.25 -16.09 4.96
C ILE A 308 -5.49 -15.08 6.09
N ASP A 309 -6.05 -15.54 7.19
CA ASP A 309 -6.23 -14.70 8.38
C ASP A 309 -4.92 -14.59 9.19
N LYS A 310 -4.92 -13.72 10.21
CA LYS A 310 -3.76 -13.52 11.11
C LYS A 310 -3.32 -14.76 11.89
N ASN A 311 -4.15 -15.82 11.95
CA ASN A 311 -3.81 -17.07 12.61
C ASN A 311 -3.24 -18.11 11.61
N GLY A 312 -3.17 -17.75 10.32
CA GLY A 312 -2.75 -18.66 9.25
C GLY A 312 -3.86 -19.57 8.73
N GLU A 313 -5.13 -19.23 8.97
CA GLU A 313 -6.28 -20.01 8.51
C GLU A 313 -6.84 -19.47 7.18
N LEU A 314 -7.21 -20.37 6.26
CA LEU A 314 -7.89 -19.99 5.02
C LEU A 314 -9.33 -19.58 5.31
N LYS A 315 -9.68 -18.35 4.93
CA LYS A 315 -11.02 -17.79 5.10
C LYS A 315 -11.62 -17.46 3.73
N LYS A 316 -12.82 -18.00 3.46
CA LYS A 316 -13.66 -17.54 2.36
C LYS A 316 -14.27 -16.19 2.73
N LEU A 317 -14.16 -15.20 1.85
CA LEU A 317 -14.71 -13.87 2.07
C LEU A 317 -16.23 -13.87 1.82
N GLU A 318 -16.93 -13.03 2.56
CA GLU A 318 -18.33 -12.73 2.29
C GLU A 318 -18.44 -11.76 1.12
N THR A 319 -19.56 -11.81 0.39
CA THR A 319 -19.77 -11.00 -0.81
C THR A 319 -21.16 -10.34 -0.79
N SER A 320 -21.32 -9.20 -1.45
CA SER A 320 -22.64 -8.59 -1.67
C SER A 320 -23.45 -9.25 -2.80
N PHE A 321 -22.89 -10.25 -3.48
CA PHE A 321 -23.57 -10.93 -4.58
C PHE A 321 -24.87 -11.58 -4.12
N GLN A 322 -25.91 -11.46 -4.93
CA GLN A 322 -27.18 -12.11 -4.68
C GLN A 322 -27.04 -13.61 -5.00
N GLU A 323 -27.47 -14.46 -4.06
CA GLU A 323 -27.58 -15.90 -4.34
C GLU A 323 -28.52 -16.09 -5.55
N THR A 324 -28.09 -16.89 -6.53
CA THR A 324 -28.77 -17.22 -7.81
C THR A 324 -28.57 -16.27 -9.00
N ASP A 325 -28.02 -15.08 -8.81
CA ASP A 325 -27.64 -14.21 -9.93
C ASP A 325 -26.28 -14.62 -10.51
N SER A 326 -26.06 -14.32 -11.80
CA SER A 326 -24.69 -14.31 -12.32
C SER A 326 -23.88 -13.25 -11.58
N GLN A 327 -22.63 -13.58 -11.30
CA GLN A 327 -21.66 -12.64 -10.75
C GLN A 327 -20.88 -11.97 -11.89
N PRO A 328 -20.13 -10.90 -11.64
CA PRO A 328 -19.35 -10.26 -12.69
C PRO A 328 -18.35 -11.21 -13.37
N ASP A 329 -18.16 -11.01 -14.67
CA ASP A 329 -17.15 -11.70 -15.47
C ASP A 329 -15.76 -11.15 -15.09
N ILE A 330 -15.08 -11.85 -14.18
CA ILE A 330 -13.80 -11.38 -13.62
C ILE A 330 -12.57 -12.04 -14.24
N ILE A 331 -12.72 -13.08 -15.07
CA ILE A 331 -11.60 -13.79 -15.71
C ILE A 331 -11.06 -12.97 -16.90
N GLU A 332 -10.42 -11.85 -16.56
CA GLU A 332 -9.88 -10.85 -17.47
C GLU A 332 -8.39 -10.63 -17.22
N GLU A 333 -7.62 -10.35 -18.28
CA GLU A 333 -6.18 -10.07 -18.18
C GLU A 333 -5.89 -8.71 -17.54
N SER A 334 -6.83 -7.77 -17.61
CA SER A 334 -6.68 -6.48 -16.97
C SER A 334 -8.03 -5.82 -16.65
N MET A 335 -8.03 -4.97 -15.63
CA MET A 335 -9.19 -4.17 -15.21
C MET A 335 -8.79 -2.71 -15.06
N THR A 336 -9.72 -1.82 -15.37
CA THR A 336 -9.59 -0.41 -14.94
C THR A 336 -9.86 -0.34 -13.44
N VAL A 337 -9.05 0.40 -12.71
CA VAL A 337 -9.20 0.59 -11.27
C VAL A 337 -9.31 2.06 -10.95
N TYR A 338 -10.26 2.42 -10.11
CA TYR A 338 -10.34 3.75 -9.52
C TYR A 338 -9.90 3.68 -8.06
N SER A 339 -8.80 4.36 -7.76
CA SER A 339 -8.20 4.39 -6.42
C SER A 339 -8.58 5.69 -5.70
N SER A 340 -8.94 5.58 -4.43
CA SER A 340 -9.03 6.71 -3.51
C SER A 340 -8.13 6.46 -2.31
N PHE A 341 -7.54 7.54 -1.79
CA PHE A 341 -6.78 7.52 -0.56
C PHE A 341 -7.52 8.24 0.56
N SER A 342 -7.43 7.70 1.77
CA SER A 342 -7.94 8.32 2.98
C SER A 342 -7.16 7.88 4.22
N ALA A 343 -7.36 8.55 5.34
CA ALA A 343 -6.84 8.11 6.65
C ALA A 343 -7.37 6.73 7.12
N GLY A 344 -8.34 6.15 6.38
CA GLY A 344 -8.90 4.82 6.61
C GLY A 344 -8.41 3.76 5.63
N GLY A 345 -7.44 4.07 4.76
CA GLY A 345 -6.95 3.12 3.75
C GLY A 345 -7.04 3.68 2.33
N ILE A 346 -6.29 3.04 1.44
CA ILE A 346 -6.52 3.11 0.01
C ILE A 346 -7.69 2.17 -0.32
N LYS A 347 -8.64 2.68 -1.10
CA LYS A 347 -9.77 1.90 -1.61
C LYS A 347 -9.70 1.83 -3.13
N ASN A 348 -9.58 0.59 -3.61
CA ASN A 348 -9.58 0.27 -5.03
C ASN A 348 -10.98 -0.16 -5.48
N HIS A 349 -11.46 0.44 -6.57
CA HIS A 349 -12.71 0.10 -7.24
C HIS A 349 -12.39 -0.49 -8.61
N PHE A 350 -12.43 -1.82 -8.71
CA PHE A 350 -12.13 -2.57 -9.93
C PHE A 350 -13.37 -2.59 -10.83
N ILE A 351 -13.28 -1.99 -12.01
CA ILE A 351 -14.37 -1.98 -12.98
C ILE A 351 -14.48 -3.37 -13.60
N VAL A 352 -15.66 -3.96 -13.46
CA VAL A 352 -15.99 -5.30 -13.95
C VAL A 352 -17.21 -5.23 -14.84
N TYR A 353 -17.25 -6.14 -15.80
CA TYR A 353 -18.33 -6.27 -16.77
C TYR A 353 -18.98 -7.62 -16.60
N ASP A 354 -20.20 -7.76 -17.10
CA ASP A 354 -20.92 -9.03 -17.09
C ASP A 354 -21.82 -9.10 -18.31
N ALA A 355 -21.67 -10.16 -19.10
CA ALA A 355 -22.42 -10.36 -20.32
C ALA A 355 -23.33 -11.58 -20.18
N LEU A 356 -24.63 -11.34 -20.03
CA LEU A 356 -25.64 -12.37 -19.81
C LEU A 356 -26.51 -12.58 -21.02
N LYS A 357 -26.85 -13.84 -21.25
CA LYS A 357 -27.95 -14.22 -22.13
C LYS A 357 -29.22 -14.48 -21.30
N ASP A 358 -29.97 -13.41 -21.06
CA ASP A 358 -31.23 -13.40 -20.29
C ASP A 358 -32.33 -14.24 -20.96
N SER A 359 -32.38 -14.24 -22.29
CA SER A 359 -33.30 -15.08 -23.06
C SER A 359 -32.70 -15.42 -24.44
N PRO A 360 -33.31 -16.31 -25.24
CA PRO A 360 -32.84 -16.60 -26.61
C PRO A 360 -32.56 -15.34 -27.44
N ASP A 361 -33.39 -14.31 -27.26
CA ASP A 361 -33.41 -13.09 -28.06
C ASP A 361 -33.04 -11.84 -27.21
N THR A 362 -32.65 -12.02 -25.94
CA THR A 362 -32.32 -10.92 -25.02
C THR A 362 -30.94 -11.11 -24.40
N TYR A 363 -30.12 -10.06 -24.48
CA TYR A 363 -28.82 -9.98 -23.81
C TYR A 363 -28.82 -8.82 -22.83
N LEU A 364 -28.17 -9.02 -21.69
CA LEU A 364 -28.00 -8.02 -20.64
C LEU A 364 -26.50 -7.85 -20.38
N TYR A 365 -26.02 -6.62 -20.49
CA TYR A 365 -24.65 -6.23 -20.21
C TYR A 365 -24.65 -5.33 -18.97
N ARG A 366 -23.93 -5.70 -17.92
CA ARG A 366 -23.81 -4.91 -16.69
C ARG A 366 -22.39 -4.40 -16.55
N VAL A 367 -22.29 -3.20 -15.99
CA VAL A 367 -21.02 -2.63 -15.53
C VAL A 367 -21.16 -2.33 -14.05
N SER A 368 -20.23 -2.85 -13.27
CA SER A 368 -20.16 -2.68 -11.83
C SER A 368 -18.73 -2.33 -11.42
N SER A 369 -18.54 -1.94 -10.17
CA SER A 369 -17.21 -1.94 -9.54
C SER A 369 -17.16 -2.97 -8.41
N LEU A 370 -16.03 -3.66 -8.25
CA LEU A 370 -15.73 -4.44 -7.05
C LEU A 370 -14.81 -3.63 -6.12
N ASN A 371 -15.11 -3.65 -4.83
CA ASN A 371 -14.24 -3.16 -3.78
C ASN A 371 -14.12 -4.23 -2.70
N ILE A 372 -12.91 -4.44 -2.18
CA ILE A 372 -12.69 -5.33 -1.04
C ILE A 372 -12.29 -4.47 0.16
N SER A 373 -13.03 -4.61 1.25
CA SER A 373 -12.77 -3.93 2.52
C SER A 373 -13.21 -4.81 3.68
N ASP A 374 -12.41 -4.87 4.74
CA ASP A 374 -12.73 -5.65 5.96
C ASP A 374 -13.13 -7.11 5.67
N ASP A 375 -12.37 -7.79 4.80
CA ASP A 375 -12.66 -9.18 4.37
C ASP A 375 -14.04 -9.38 3.71
N PHE A 376 -14.64 -8.31 3.15
CA PHE A 376 -15.91 -8.34 2.43
C PHE A 376 -15.75 -7.82 1.00
N VAL A 377 -16.32 -8.53 0.03
CA VAL A 377 -16.33 -8.15 -1.39
C VAL A 377 -17.65 -7.44 -1.72
N MET A 378 -17.56 -6.14 -1.99
CA MET A 378 -18.71 -5.31 -2.34
C MET A 378 -18.76 -5.05 -3.85
N GLU A 379 -19.87 -5.41 -4.47
CA GLU A 379 -20.25 -4.98 -5.81
C GLU A 379 -21.09 -3.70 -5.74
N THR A 380 -20.68 -2.68 -6.50
CA THR A 380 -21.47 -1.47 -6.72
C THR A 380 -21.92 -1.43 -8.18
N PRO A 381 -23.23 -1.60 -8.47
CA PRO A 381 -23.75 -1.46 -9.82
C PRO A 381 -23.56 -0.03 -10.34
N LEU A 382 -23.13 0.11 -11.60
CA LEU A 382 -22.89 1.42 -12.22
C LEU A 382 -23.86 1.69 -13.38
N ALA A 383 -23.96 0.77 -14.33
CA ALA A 383 -24.83 0.90 -15.49
C ALA A 383 -25.22 -0.46 -16.06
N SER A 384 -26.33 -0.50 -16.81
CA SER A 384 -26.74 -1.68 -17.56
C SER A 384 -27.18 -1.34 -18.98
N GLN A 385 -27.05 -2.31 -19.87
CA GLN A 385 -27.51 -2.25 -21.25
C GLN A 385 -28.25 -3.53 -21.59
N ARG A 386 -29.46 -3.41 -22.13
CA ARG A 386 -30.26 -4.52 -22.62
C ARG A 386 -30.39 -4.44 -24.12
N VAL A 387 -30.11 -5.55 -24.80
CA VAL A 387 -30.30 -5.72 -26.23
C VAL A 387 -31.38 -6.77 -26.46
N VAL A 388 -32.47 -6.38 -27.11
CA VAL A 388 -33.58 -7.27 -27.48
C VAL A 388 -33.63 -7.38 -29.00
N TYR A 389 -33.62 -8.59 -29.52
CA TYR A 389 -33.81 -8.87 -30.94
C TYR A 389 -35.29 -9.19 -31.20
N GLU A 390 -35.96 -8.36 -32.01
CA GLU A 390 -37.40 -8.48 -32.22
C GLU A 390 -37.83 -8.07 -33.64
N GLY A 391 -39.04 -8.49 -34.04
CA GLY A 391 -39.60 -8.22 -35.38
C GLY A 391 -39.25 -9.28 -36.44
N GLU A 392 -39.83 -9.15 -37.64
CA GLU A 392 -39.64 -10.10 -38.75
C GLU A 392 -38.19 -10.14 -39.26
N ASP A 393 -37.51 -8.98 -39.22
CA ASP A 393 -36.11 -8.84 -39.61
C ASP A 393 -35.12 -9.07 -38.46
N TYR A 394 -35.62 -9.43 -37.27
CA TYR A 394 -34.80 -9.68 -36.07
C TYR A 394 -33.86 -8.50 -35.73
N ALA A 395 -34.41 -7.29 -35.76
CA ALA A 395 -33.66 -6.05 -35.54
C ALA A 395 -33.33 -5.88 -34.05
N ALA A 396 -32.12 -5.36 -33.75
CA ALA A 396 -31.70 -5.08 -32.39
C ALA A 396 -32.30 -3.78 -31.86
N ARG A 397 -32.93 -3.85 -30.69
CA ARG A 397 -33.32 -2.69 -29.88
C ARG A 397 -32.47 -2.66 -28.62
N THR A 398 -31.68 -1.59 -28.49
CA THR A 398 -30.80 -1.36 -27.34
C THR A 398 -31.40 -0.32 -26.40
N THR A 399 -31.38 -0.61 -25.10
CA THR A 399 -31.76 0.34 -24.03
C THR A 399 -30.71 0.29 -22.94
N SER A 400 -30.17 1.45 -22.55
CA SER A 400 -29.17 1.57 -21.49
C SER A 400 -29.66 2.47 -20.37
N GLU A 401 -29.25 2.18 -19.14
CA GLU A 401 -29.58 2.96 -17.94
C GLU A 401 -28.43 2.97 -16.93
N ASP A 402 -28.34 4.05 -16.14
CA ASP A 402 -27.44 4.14 -15.01
C ASP A 402 -27.99 3.44 -13.75
N CYS A 403 -27.18 3.37 -12.70
CA CYS A 403 -27.55 2.79 -11.41
C CYS A 403 -28.72 3.51 -10.71
N ASN A 404 -29.13 4.69 -11.18
CA ASN A 404 -30.28 5.44 -10.67
C ASN A 404 -31.53 5.28 -11.56
N GLY A 405 -31.45 4.51 -12.65
CA GLY A 405 -32.53 4.29 -13.62
C GLY A 405 -32.69 5.42 -14.66
N ASN A 406 -31.71 6.31 -14.81
CA ASN A 406 -31.72 7.31 -15.87
C ASN A 406 -31.29 6.68 -17.18
N THR A 407 -31.99 6.96 -18.28
CA THR A 407 -31.64 6.47 -19.61
C THR A 407 -30.29 7.04 -20.06
N LEU A 408 -29.46 6.17 -20.63
CA LEU A 408 -28.18 6.49 -21.23
C LEU A 408 -28.22 6.24 -22.73
N THR A 409 -27.50 7.06 -23.49
CA THR A 409 -27.05 6.68 -24.84
C THR A 409 -25.92 5.64 -24.75
N GLU A 410 -25.59 4.99 -25.86
CA GLU A 410 -24.53 3.99 -25.91
C GLU A 410 -23.14 4.57 -25.57
N GLU A 411 -22.86 5.79 -26.03
CA GLU A 411 -21.65 6.54 -25.69
C GLU A 411 -21.60 6.86 -24.19
N GLU A 412 -22.76 7.16 -23.57
CA GLU A 412 -22.85 7.43 -22.14
C GLU A 412 -22.72 6.20 -21.28
N TYR A 413 -23.29 5.06 -21.70
CA TYR A 413 -23.08 3.77 -21.05
C TYR A 413 -21.60 3.39 -21.01
N THR A 414 -20.92 3.49 -22.17
CA THR A 414 -19.50 3.12 -22.29
C THR A 414 -18.59 3.98 -21.42
N ALA A 415 -18.85 5.28 -21.35
CA ALA A 415 -18.07 6.23 -20.55
C ALA A 415 -18.56 6.37 -19.10
N PHE A 416 -19.57 5.59 -18.67
CA PHE A 416 -20.21 5.80 -17.38
C PHE A 416 -19.25 5.59 -16.19
N PRO A 417 -18.46 4.50 -16.11
CA PRO A 417 -17.53 4.28 -15.00
C PRO A 417 -16.53 5.43 -14.84
N ASP A 418 -15.97 5.89 -15.96
CA ASP A 418 -15.04 7.02 -16.02
C ASP A 418 -15.66 8.27 -15.40
N ARG A 419 -16.82 8.69 -15.89
CA ARG A 419 -17.51 9.88 -15.36
C ARG A 419 -17.88 9.73 -13.90
N TYR A 420 -18.33 8.55 -13.49
CA TYR A 420 -18.77 8.29 -12.13
C TYR A 420 -17.62 8.53 -11.15
N TYR A 421 -16.46 7.88 -11.37
CA TYR A 421 -15.34 7.98 -10.44
C TYR A 421 -14.44 9.20 -10.64
N GLU A 422 -14.30 9.71 -11.87
CA GLU A 422 -13.59 10.98 -12.11
C GLU A 422 -14.32 12.15 -11.44
N SER A 423 -15.66 12.14 -11.40
CA SER A 423 -16.43 13.16 -10.68
C SER A 423 -16.19 13.17 -9.16
N MET A 424 -15.66 12.06 -8.62
CA MET A 424 -15.27 11.92 -7.22
C MET A 424 -13.79 12.22 -6.99
N GLY A 425 -13.03 12.52 -8.06
CA GLY A 425 -11.60 12.81 -7.98
C GLY A 425 -10.71 11.58 -7.72
N LEU A 426 -11.17 10.37 -8.08
CA LEU A 426 -10.37 9.16 -7.92
C LEU A 426 -9.29 9.05 -9.00
N ALA A 427 -8.13 8.51 -8.62
CA ALA A 427 -7.04 8.24 -9.54
C ALA A 427 -7.38 7.00 -10.38
N LYS A 428 -7.27 7.11 -11.71
CA LYS A 428 -7.47 6.01 -12.64
C LYS A 428 -6.16 5.24 -12.81
N LYS A 429 -6.21 3.94 -12.54
CA LYS A 429 -5.12 2.96 -12.63
C LYS A 429 -5.53 1.79 -13.51
N LYS A 430 -4.56 0.94 -13.84
CA LYS A 430 -4.77 -0.34 -14.52
C LYS A 430 -4.23 -1.47 -13.65
N ALA A 431 -5.08 -2.44 -13.33
CA ALA A 431 -4.64 -3.71 -12.76
C ALA A 431 -4.47 -4.75 -13.87
N VAL A 432 -3.39 -5.51 -13.82
CA VAL A 432 -3.10 -6.64 -14.70
C VAL A 432 -3.13 -7.91 -13.87
N PHE A 433 -3.73 -8.96 -14.41
CA PHE A 433 -3.90 -10.24 -13.74
C PHE A 433 -3.31 -11.36 -14.58
N LYS A 434 -2.79 -12.37 -13.89
CA LYS A 434 -2.47 -13.66 -14.49
C LYS A 434 -3.41 -14.72 -13.95
N TRP A 435 -4.12 -15.36 -14.87
CA TRP A 435 -5.04 -16.45 -14.57
C TRP A 435 -4.40 -17.77 -14.96
N MET A 436 -4.70 -18.81 -14.19
CA MET A 436 -4.33 -20.18 -14.50
C MET A 436 -5.56 -21.08 -14.34
N ASP A 437 -5.64 -22.12 -15.18
CA ASP A 437 -6.68 -23.14 -15.08
C ASP A 437 -6.56 -23.89 -13.75
N VAL A 438 -7.66 -24.09 -13.03
CA VAL A 438 -7.64 -24.85 -11.77
C VAL A 438 -7.26 -26.31 -12.03
N GLU A 439 -7.66 -26.90 -13.15
CA GLU A 439 -7.31 -28.28 -13.51
C GLU A 439 -5.81 -28.46 -13.76
N SER A 440 -5.06 -27.38 -14.07
CA SER A 440 -3.61 -27.50 -14.25
C SER A 440 -2.89 -27.87 -12.95
N LEU A 441 -3.51 -27.65 -11.78
CA LEU A 441 -2.97 -28.05 -10.48
C LEU A 441 -3.12 -29.55 -10.19
N LYS A 442 -3.90 -30.28 -11.01
CA LYS A 442 -4.22 -31.69 -10.78
C LYS A 442 -2.97 -32.56 -10.89
N GLY A 443 -2.68 -33.30 -9.84
CA GLY A 443 -1.52 -34.20 -9.78
C GLY A 443 -0.18 -33.50 -9.51
N MET A 444 -0.16 -32.17 -9.37
CA MET A 444 1.03 -31.44 -8.91
C MET A 444 1.32 -31.76 -7.45
N SER A 445 2.60 -31.93 -7.13
CA SER A 445 3.11 -31.89 -5.77
C SER A 445 2.91 -30.50 -5.14
N ASP A 446 3.01 -30.39 -3.82
CA ASP A 446 2.87 -29.10 -3.14
C ASP A 446 3.93 -28.09 -3.60
N LYS A 447 5.13 -28.55 -3.93
CA LYS A 447 6.19 -27.69 -4.46
C LYS A 447 5.86 -27.15 -5.87
N GLU A 448 5.41 -28.02 -6.77
CA GLU A 448 5.02 -27.61 -8.13
C GLU A 448 3.81 -26.66 -8.09
N ALA A 449 2.85 -26.92 -7.20
CA ALA A 449 1.71 -26.04 -7.00
C ALA A 449 2.14 -24.68 -6.42
N GLN A 450 3.08 -24.63 -5.48
CA GLN A 450 3.64 -23.38 -4.96
C GLN A 450 4.31 -22.55 -6.05
N GLU A 451 5.12 -23.17 -6.91
CA GLU A 451 5.73 -22.51 -8.06
C GLU A 451 4.67 -21.93 -9.02
N ALA A 452 3.59 -22.67 -9.29
CA ALA A 452 2.48 -22.20 -10.11
C ALA A 452 1.72 -21.02 -9.48
N LEU A 453 1.47 -21.05 -8.17
CA LEU A 453 0.78 -19.98 -7.43
C LEU A 453 1.65 -18.73 -7.32
N ASN A 454 2.96 -18.88 -7.07
CA ASN A 454 3.93 -17.78 -7.10
C ASN A 454 3.94 -17.12 -8.48
N GLN A 455 3.99 -17.90 -9.56
CA GLN A 455 3.95 -17.36 -10.92
C GLN A 455 2.67 -16.57 -11.22
N VAL A 456 1.52 -17.02 -10.68
CA VAL A 456 0.24 -16.32 -10.80
C VAL A 456 0.27 -14.99 -10.04
N TYR A 457 0.77 -15.00 -8.81
CA TYR A 457 0.89 -13.80 -7.97
C TYR A 457 1.86 -12.77 -8.56
N GLU A 458 3.03 -13.19 -9.03
CA GLU A 458 4.01 -12.33 -9.72
C GLU A 458 3.46 -11.73 -11.02
N GLY A 459 2.43 -12.35 -11.60
CA GLY A 459 1.74 -11.84 -12.78
C GLY A 459 0.72 -10.75 -12.47
N PHE A 460 0.47 -10.43 -11.20
CA PHE A 460 -0.36 -9.31 -10.79
C PHE A 460 0.46 -8.02 -10.70
N SER A 461 -0.07 -6.94 -11.27
CA SER A 461 0.46 -5.59 -11.09
C SER A 461 -0.66 -4.57 -11.10
N MET A 462 -0.42 -3.41 -10.51
CA MET A 462 -1.35 -2.28 -10.55
C MET A 462 -0.54 -0.98 -10.72
N GLU A 463 -0.81 -0.26 -11.81
CA GLU A 463 -0.07 0.96 -12.21
C GLU A 463 -1.00 2.14 -12.51
#